data_AF-A0A494XHC9-F1
#
_entry.id   AF-A0A494XHC9-F1
#
_cell.length_a   1.000
_cell.length_b   1.000
_cell.length_c   1.000
_cell.angle_alpha   90.00
_cell.angle_beta   90.00
_cell.angle_gamma   90.00
#
_symmetry.space_group_name_H-M   'P 1'
#
loop_
_entity.id
_entity.type
_entity.pdbx_description
1 polymer ?
#
loop_
_entity_poly.entity_id
_entity_poly.type
_entity_poly.pdbx_seq_one_letter_code
_entity_poly.pdbx_strand_id
1 'polypeptide(L)' 'MVAARRLSDKASLLRPLKDEHLLEVYREAKKMNLSNEFIELLEEAISIRHLEHRREA' A
#
# COMPACT_ATOMS: atom_id res chain seq x y z
N MET A 1 1.76 18.38 20.05
CA MET A 1 0.66 17.80 19.25
C MET A 1 1.21 16.78 18.25
N VAL A 2 1.40 15.51 18.63
CA VAL A 2 1.98 14.47 17.73
C VAL A 2 1.18 13.15 17.73
N ALA A 3 0.29 12.93 18.69
CA ALA A 3 -0.40 11.64 18.84
C ALA A 3 -1.53 11.39 17.82
N ALA A 4 -2.19 12.44 17.32
CA ALA A 4 -3.34 12.28 16.41
C ALA A 4 -2.95 11.83 15.00
N ARG A 5 -1.72 12.09 14.54
CA ARG A 5 -1.25 11.70 13.20
C ARG A 5 -1.02 10.19 13.07
N ARG A 6 -0.44 9.56 14.11
CA ARG A 6 -0.10 8.12 14.11
C ARG A 6 -1.29 7.18 14.22
N LEU A 7 -2.39 7.61 14.83
CA LEU A 7 -3.62 6.81 14.95
C LEU A 7 -4.43 6.81 13.65
N SER A 8 -4.36 7.91 12.87
CA SER A 8 -5.00 7.98 11.56
C SER A 8 -4.37 7.00 10.55
N ASP A 9 -3.05 6.77 10.63
CA ASP A 9 -2.35 5.81 9.76
C ASP A 9 -2.85 4.37 9.95
N LYS A 10 -3.04 3.95 11.20
CA LYS A 10 -3.56 2.60 11.49
C LYS A 10 -5.05 2.47 11.20
N ALA A 11 -5.83 3.53 11.36
CA ALA A 11 -7.23 3.53 10.99
C ALA A 11 -7.44 3.45 9.46
N SER A 12 -6.47 3.86 8.65
CA SER A 12 -6.47 3.64 7.20
C SER A 12 -6.23 2.17 6.82
N LEU A 13 -5.48 1.41 7.63
CA LEU A 13 -5.31 -0.05 7.44
C LEU A 13 -6.64 -0.82 7.55
N LEU A 14 -7.62 -0.28 8.30
CA LEU A 14 -8.92 -0.92 8.54
C LEU A 14 -10.01 -0.47 7.56
N ARG A 15 -9.71 0.48 6.66
CA ARG A 15 -10.64 0.85 5.58
C ARG A 15 -10.41 -0.11 4.41
N PRO A 16 -11.44 -0.36 3.57
CA PRO A 16 -11.24 -1.04 2.30
C PRO A 16 -10.10 -0.35 1.56
N LEU A 17 -9.04 -1.12 1.25
CA LEU A 17 -7.87 -0.59 0.56
C LEU A 17 -8.35 -0.01 -0.78
N LYS A 18 -8.29 1.31 -0.92
CA LYS A 18 -8.56 1.97 -2.20
C LYS A 18 -7.36 1.77 -3.12
N ASP A 19 -7.59 1.77 -4.43
CA ASP A 19 -6.53 1.55 -5.43
C ASP A 19 -5.36 2.52 -5.27
N GLU A 20 -5.64 3.79 -4.97
CA GLU A 20 -4.62 4.82 -4.71
C GLU A 20 -3.74 4.44 -3.52
N HIS A 21 -4.34 3.95 -2.44
CA HIS A 21 -3.61 3.57 -1.24
C HIS A 21 -2.82 2.28 -1.44
N LEU A 22 -3.35 1.31 -2.19
CA LEU A 22 -2.64 0.08 -2.55
C LEU A 22 -1.34 0.40 -3.31
N LEU A 23 -1.41 1.32 -4.28
CA LEU A 23 -0.25 1.76 -5.06
C LEU A 23 0.76 2.54 -4.21
N GLU A 24 0.28 3.41 -3.32
CA GLU A 24 1.14 4.14 -2.37
C GLU A 24 1.91 3.17 -1.46
N VAL A 25 1.20 2.22 -0.83
CA VAL A 25 1.82 1.22 0.05
C VAL A 25 2.82 0.36 -0.73
N TYR A 26 2.52 -0.04 -1.97
CA TYR A 26 3.46 -0.77 -2.82
C TYR A 26 4.76 0.00 -3.09
N ARG A 27 4.64 1.28 -3.46
CA ARG A 27 5.82 2.13 -3.73
C ARG A 27 6.66 2.32 -2.48
N GLU A 28 6.03 2.59 -1.34
CA GLU A 28 6.73 2.77 -0.06
C GLU A 28 7.36 1.46 0.43
N ALA A 29 6.67 0.33 0.29
CA ALA A 29 7.22 -0.99 0.63
C ALA A 29 8.50 -1.31 -0.15
N LYS A 30 8.54 -0.97 -1.45
CA LYS A 30 9.76 -1.10 -2.27
C LYS A 30 10.87 -0.15 -1.83
N LYS A 31 10.57 1.12 -1.58
CA LYS A 31 11.58 2.10 -1.11
C LYS A 31 12.20 1.69 0.22
N MET A 32 11.39 1.15 1.12
CA MET A 32 11.82 0.70 2.45
C MET A 32 12.51 -0.66 2.45
N ASN A 33 12.61 -1.34 1.29
CA ASN A 33 13.10 -2.71 1.16
C ASN A 33 12.41 -3.66 2.17
N LEU A 34 11.08 -3.60 2.24
CA LEU A 34 10.31 -4.54 3.05
C LEU A 34 10.43 -5.97 2.50
N SER A 35 9.94 -6.93 3.29
CA SER A 35 9.92 -8.35 2.93
C SER A 35 9.38 -8.58 1.51
N ASN A 36 10.05 -9.45 0.75
CA ASN A 36 9.59 -9.87 -0.58
C ASN A 36 8.19 -10.47 -0.53
N GLU A 37 7.88 -11.27 0.50
CA GLU A 37 6.55 -11.85 0.70
C GLU A 37 5.47 -10.75 0.81
N PHE A 38 5.77 -9.66 1.51
CA PHE A 38 4.85 -8.53 1.62
C PHE A 38 4.68 -7.81 0.28
N ILE A 39 5.77 -7.63 -0.47
CA ILE A 39 5.72 -7.01 -1.80
C ILE A 39 4.92 -7.88 -2.77
N GLU A 40 5.09 -9.20 -2.75
CA GLU A 40 4.33 -10.15 -3.58
C GLU A 40 2.83 -10.09 -3.30
N LEU A 41 2.43 -10.01 -2.03
CA LEU A 41 1.01 -9.84 -1.65
C LEU A 41 0.41 -8.55 -2.22
N LEU A 42 1.19 -7.47 -2.26
CA LEU A 42 0.74 -6.20 -2.86
C LEU A 42 0.65 -6.31 -4.40
N GLU A 43 1.57 -7.03 -5.03
CA GLU A 43 1.56 -7.27 -6.47
C GLU A 43 0.37 -8.13 -6.91
N GLU A 44 0.04 -9.17 -6.14
CA GLU A 44 -1.16 -9.98 -6.36
C GLU A 44 -2.44 -9.14 -6.20
N ALA A 45 -2.54 -8.34 -5.13
CA ALA A 45 -3.68 -7.45 -4.91
C ALA A 45 -3.84 -6.40 -6.03
N ILE A 46 -2.73 -5.90 -6.58
CA ILE A 46 -2.73 -4.98 -7.74
C ILE A 46 -3.23 -5.69 -8.98
N SER A 47 -2.81 -6.93 -9.23
CA SER A 47 -3.21 -7.69 -10.42
C SER A 47 -4.67 -8.08 -10.40
N ILE A 48 -5.21 -8.51 -9.25
CA ILE A 48 -6.64 -8.81 -9.06
C ILE A 48 -7.52 -7.60 -9.42
N ARG A 49 -7.01 -6.39 -9.24
CA ARG A 49 -7.73 -5.13 -9.49
C ARG A 49 -7.43 -4.51 -10.85
N HIS A 50 -6.62 -5.17 -11.68
CA HIS A 50 -6.17 -4.68 -12.99
C HIS A 50 -5.46 -3.32 -12.95
N LEU A 51 -4.63 -3.09 -11.91
CA LEU A 51 -3.93 -1.82 -11.65
C LEU A 51 -2.47 -1.81 -12.13
N GLU A 52 -2.03 -2.80 -12.89
CA GLU A 52 -0.63 -2.99 -13.30
C GLU A 52 -0.10 -1.76 -14.05
N HIS A 53 -0.91 -1.17 -14.93
CA HIS A 53 -0.60 0.05 -15.67
C HIS A 53 -0.34 1.28 -14.76
N ARG A 54 -0.81 1.27 -13.51
CA ARG A 54 -0.60 2.35 -12.53
C ARG A 54 0.61 2.10 -11.62
N ARG A 55 1.28 0.94 -11.71
CA ARG A 55 2.53 0.67 -10.95
C ARG A 55 3.70 1.49 -11.45
N GLU A 56 3.74 1.78 -12.74
CA GLU A 56 4.91 2.34 -13.46
C GLU A 56 4.85 3.86 -13.64
N ALA A 57 3.67 4.46 -13.49
CA ALA A 57 3.48 5.92 -13.47
C ALA A 57 4.02 6.53 -12.17
#